data_AF-A0A0E0R990-F1
#
_entry.id   AF-A0A0E0R990-F1
#
_cell.length_a   1.000
_cell.length_b   1.000
_cell.length_c   1.000
_cell.angle_alpha   90.00
_cell.angle_beta   90.00
_cell.angle_gamma   90.00
#
_symmetry.space_group_name_H-M   'P 1'
#
loop_
_entity.id
_entity.type
_entity.pdbx_description
1 polymer ?
#
loop_
_entity_poly.entity_id
_entity_poly.type
_entity_poly.pdbx_seq_one_letter_code
_entity_poly.pdbx_strand_id
1 'polypeptide(L)'
;MATPSSSCSGGRRKKVQLPLIQCPLCKENTVVVRTSRTPTNLGRIFYTCPDHEKDGSGCNFWYWEEGYMKYLKRNGFIDGEEATEVKKAVELKNASKFDGDVVLRQDDELKKALTDVVSIGRELVVVMKLMLVVGSIGVALLVGIMMK
;
A
#
# COMPACT_ATOMS: atom_id res chain seq x y z
N MET A 1 -0.09 -46.17 -25.28
CA MET A 1 0.72 -45.28 -24.42
C MET A 1 0.04 -43.93 -24.40
N ALA A 2 -0.48 -43.48 -23.25
CA ALA A 2 -1.16 -42.20 -23.12
C ALA A 2 -0.26 -41.25 -22.31
N THR A 3 0.10 -40.11 -22.91
CA THR A 3 0.74 -38.98 -22.21
C THR A 3 -0.35 -37.96 -21.85
N PRO A 4 -0.55 -37.62 -20.57
CA PRO A 4 -1.38 -36.48 -20.22
C PRO A 4 -0.56 -35.21 -20.41
N SER A 5 -0.91 -34.41 -21.42
CA SER A 5 -0.40 -33.05 -21.57
C SER A 5 -1.00 -32.18 -20.47
N SER A 6 -0.15 -31.73 -19.54
CA SER A 6 -0.53 -30.75 -18.52
C SER A 6 -0.90 -29.44 -19.20
N SER A 7 -2.16 -29.06 -19.11
CA SER A 7 -2.62 -27.75 -19.53
C SER A 7 -2.30 -26.77 -18.40
N CYS A 8 -1.26 -25.96 -18.59
CA CYS A 8 -0.96 -24.85 -17.70
C CYS A 8 -2.06 -23.79 -17.85
N SER A 9 -2.98 -23.76 -16.88
CA SER A 9 -3.99 -22.71 -16.73
C SER A 9 -3.29 -21.40 -16.38
N GLY A 10 -2.75 -20.70 -17.39
CA GLY A 10 -2.27 -19.34 -17.26
C GLY A 10 -3.43 -18.44 -16.90
N GLY A 11 -3.67 -18.26 -15.59
CA GLY A 11 -4.65 -17.33 -15.09
C GLY A 11 -4.39 -15.96 -15.70
N ARG A 12 -5.28 -15.50 -16.57
CA ARG A 12 -5.28 -14.12 -17.06
C ARG A 12 -5.44 -13.24 -15.84
N ARG A 13 -4.32 -12.68 -15.33
CA ARG A 13 -4.38 -11.54 -14.43
C ARG A 13 -5.13 -10.46 -15.19
N LYS A 14 -6.38 -10.18 -14.79
CA LYS A 14 -7.13 -9.03 -15.29
C LYS A 14 -6.24 -7.82 -15.09
N LYS A 15 -5.78 -7.21 -16.19
CA LYS A 15 -4.94 -6.02 -16.14
C LYS A 15 -5.82 -4.88 -15.67
N VAL A 16 -5.73 -4.53 -14.39
CA VAL A 16 -6.47 -3.40 -13.81
C VAL A 16 -6.05 -2.14 -14.57
N GLN A 17 -6.97 -1.55 -15.32
CA GLN A 17 -6.71 -0.27 -15.97
C GLN A 17 -6.84 0.83 -14.92
N LEU A 18 -5.73 1.52 -14.63
CA LEU A 18 -5.71 2.63 -13.69
C LEU A 18 -6.24 3.91 -14.37
N PRO A 19 -7.09 4.71 -13.70
CA PRO A 19 -7.58 5.96 -14.26
C PRO A 19 -6.45 6.95 -14.54
N LEU A 20 -6.58 7.70 -15.63
CA LEU A 20 -5.68 8.79 -16.00
C LEU A 20 -6.26 10.11 -15.50
N ILE A 21 -5.75 10.59 -14.38
CA ILE A 21 -6.25 11.81 -13.72
C ILE A 21 -5.64 13.06 -14.36
N GLN A 22 -6.24 14.21 -14.11
CA GLN A 22 -5.59 15.51 -14.33
C GLN A 22 -4.31 15.58 -13.48
N CYS A 23 -3.21 16.04 -14.08
CA CYS A 23 -1.94 16.14 -13.41
C CYS A 23 -2.07 17.06 -12.18
N PRO A 24 -1.83 16.56 -10.96
CA PRO A 24 -2.02 17.34 -9.75
C PRO A 24 -0.97 18.44 -9.57
N LEU A 25 0.16 18.36 -10.28
CA LEU A 25 1.24 19.33 -10.20
C LEU A 25 1.03 20.52 -11.14
N CYS A 26 0.87 20.29 -12.46
CA CYS A 26 0.66 21.39 -13.40
C CYS A 26 -0.81 21.80 -13.55
N LYS A 27 -1.76 20.91 -13.24
CA LYS A 27 -3.22 21.13 -13.36
C LYS A 27 -3.70 21.48 -14.78
N GLU A 28 -2.84 21.40 -15.78
CA GLU A 28 -3.19 21.70 -17.18
C GLU A 28 -3.38 20.42 -17.98
N ASN A 29 -2.48 19.45 -17.78
CA ASN A 29 -2.41 18.25 -18.60
C ASN A 29 -2.95 17.00 -17.90
N THR A 30 -3.46 16.04 -18.66
CA THR A 30 -3.88 14.73 -18.15
C THR A 30 -2.68 13.79 -18.10
N VAL A 31 -2.53 13.02 -17.01
CA VAL A 31 -1.47 12.03 -16.83
C VAL A 31 -1.56 10.97 -17.94
N VAL A 32 -0.41 10.57 -18.49
CA VAL A 32 -0.33 9.56 -19.56
C VAL A 32 0.42 8.32 -19.09
N VAL A 33 0.01 7.17 -19.63
CA VAL A 33 0.72 5.91 -19.47
C VAL A 33 1.83 5.77 -20.52
N ARG A 34 3.01 5.33 -20.10
CA ARG A 34 4.16 5.11 -20.98
C ARG A 34 4.84 3.78 -20.63
N THR A 35 5.57 3.24 -21.60
CA THR A 35 6.39 2.03 -21.43
C THR A 35 7.85 2.42 -21.49
N SER A 36 8.61 2.04 -20.47
CA SER A 36 10.04 2.32 -20.40
C SER A 36 10.79 1.56 -21.49
N ARG A 37 11.70 2.29 -22.13
CA ARG A 37 12.63 1.78 -23.16
C ARG A 37 14.07 1.73 -22.68
N THR A 38 14.32 2.04 -21.41
CA THR A 38 15.67 1.96 -20.84
C THR A 38 16.06 0.49 -20.69
N PRO A 39 17.32 0.10 -20.95
CA PRO A 39 17.74 -1.31 -20.88
C PRO A 39 17.38 -1.99 -19.55
N THR A 40 17.56 -1.29 -18.44
CA THR A 40 17.31 -1.81 -17.09
C THR A 40 15.82 -1.97 -16.77
N ASN A 41 14.94 -1.15 -17.35
CA ASN A 41 13.51 -1.15 -17.06
C ASN A 41 12.68 -1.39 -18.32
N LEU A 42 13.20 -2.18 -19.27
CA LEU A 42 12.56 -2.37 -20.57
C LEU A 42 11.18 -3.02 -20.39
N GLY A 43 10.15 -2.42 -20.97
CA GLY A 43 8.77 -2.93 -20.88
C GLY A 43 8.02 -2.55 -19.61
N ARG A 44 8.66 -1.91 -18.63
CA ARG A 44 8.00 -1.47 -17.39
C ARG A 44 7.08 -0.27 -17.64
N ILE A 45 5.87 -0.30 -17.09
CA ILE A 45 4.86 0.76 -17.23
C ILE A 45 5.06 1.85 -16.18
N PHE A 46 4.94 3.11 -16.60
CA PHE A 46 4.93 4.27 -15.72
C PHE A 46 3.88 5.28 -16.16
N TYR A 47 3.48 6.14 -15.23
CA TYR A 47 2.48 7.19 -15.40
C TYR A 47 3.16 8.54 -15.17
N THR A 48 2.95 9.49 -16.07
CA THR A 48 3.66 10.77 -16.01
C THR A 48 2.88 11.93 -16.64
N CYS A 49 3.22 13.17 -16.28
CA CYS A 49 2.75 14.33 -17.01
C CYS A 49 3.29 14.31 -18.45
N PRO A 50 2.51 14.72 -19.46
CA PRO A 50 2.99 14.90 -20.83
C PRO A 50 4.19 15.85 -20.95
N ASP A 51 4.26 16.90 -20.12
CA ASP A 51 5.35 17.88 -20.14
C ASP A 51 6.54 17.46 -19.26
N HIS A 52 6.62 16.18 -18.88
CA HIS A 52 7.76 15.67 -18.14
C HIS A 52 8.95 15.46 -19.08
N GLU A 53 10.02 16.20 -18.86
CA GLU A 53 11.28 16.01 -19.59
C GLU A 53 12.28 15.20 -18.76
N LYS A 54 13.12 14.43 -19.46
CA LYS A 54 14.07 13.49 -18.81
C LYS A 54 15.18 14.19 -18.03
N ASP A 55 15.50 15.42 -18.40
CA ASP A 55 16.49 16.25 -17.72
C ASP A 55 15.93 16.90 -16.44
N GLY A 56 14.67 16.63 -16.10
CA GLY A 56 13.98 17.21 -14.95
C GLY A 56 13.41 18.61 -15.22
N SER A 57 13.52 19.10 -16.47
CA SER A 57 12.77 20.26 -16.90
C SER A 57 11.28 19.91 -17.08
N GLY A 58 10.41 20.93 -17.03
CA GLY A 58 8.96 20.73 -17.11
C GLY A 58 8.32 20.14 -15.85
N CYS A 59 7.24 19.39 -16.01
CA CYS A 59 6.44 18.89 -14.90
C CYS A 59 7.00 17.58 -14.34
N ASN A 60 7.30 17.55 -13.04
CA ASN A 60 7.93 16.40 -12.38
C ASN A 60 6.94 15.33 -11.87
N PHE A 61 5.71 15.30 -12.35
CA PHE A 61 4.76 14.24 -11.96
C PHE A 61 5.10 12.95 -12.69
N TRP A 62 5.59 11.96 -11.95
CA TRP A 62 5.98 10.66 -12.49
C TRP A 62 5.94 9.58 -11.42
N TYR A 63 5.39 8.41 -11.76
CA TYR A 63 5.38 7.22 -10.92
C TYR A 63 5.48 5.93 -11.74
N TRP A 64 6.18 4.93 -11.23
CA TRP A 64 5.96 3.55 -11.67
C TRP A 64 4.52 3.11 -11.39
N GLU A 65 4.02 2.11 -12.12
CA GLU A 65 2.63 1.62 -11.99
C GLU A 65 2.22 1.32 -10.55
N GLU A 66 3.08 0.67 -9.74
CA GLU A 66 2.77 0.36 -8.34
C GLU A 66 2.66 1.63 -7.48
N GLY A 67 3.51 2.63 -7.77
CA GLY A 67 3.50 3.93 -7.11
C GLY A 67 2.26 4.73 -7.47
N TYR A 68 1.87 4.71 -8.75
CA TYR A 68 0.68 5.40 -9.23
C TYR A 68 -0.60 4.80 -8.63
N MET A 69 -0.70 3.47 -8.55
CA MET A 69 -1.83 2.81 -7.88
C MET A 69 -1.96 3.24 -6.41
N LYS A 70 -0.84 3.30 -5.67
CA LYS A 70 -0.84 3.78 -4.28
C LYS A 70 -1.26 5.25 -4.18
N TYR A 71 -0.77 6.08 -5.11
CA TYR A 71 -1.16 7.48 -5.22
C TYR A 71 -2.67 7.60 -5.43
N LEU A 72 -3.25 6.86 -6.38
CA LEU A 72 -4.68 6.90 -6.68
C LEU A 72 -5.53 6.47 -5.48
N LYS A 73 -5.16 5.38 -4.78
CA LYS A 73 -5.86 4.92 -3.56
C LYS A 73 -5.83 5.98 -2.47
N ARG A 74 -4.65 6.56 -2.20
CA ARG A 74 -4.48 7.57 -1.14
C ARG A 74 -5.30 8.85 -1.39
N ASN A 75 -5.51 9.19 -2.65
CA ASN A 75 -6.23 10.41 -3.04
C ASN A 75 -7.69 10.12 -3.43
N GLY A 76 -8.20 8.91 -3.20
CA GLY A 76 -9.61 8.56 -3.45
C GLY A 76 -10.00 8.49 -4.92
N PHE A 77 -9.05 8.31 -5.83
CA PHE A 77 -9.32 8.17 -7.27
C PHE A 77 -9.70 6.75 -7.67
N ILE A 78 -9.38 5.77 -6.85
CA ILE A 78 -9.85 4.39 -7.00
C ILE A 78 -10.26 3.85 -5.64
N ASP A 79 -11.46 3.28 -5.58
CA ASP A 79 -11.89 2.46 -4.46
C ASP A 79 -11.14 1.13 -4.53
N GLY A 80 -10.75 0.59 -3.37
CA GLY A 80 -10.11 -0.71 -3.30
C GLY A 80 -11.04 -1.79 -3.84
N GLU A 81 -10.73 -2.27 -5.05
CA GLU A 81 -11.27 -3.48 -5.71
C GLU A 81 -12.55 -3.29 -6.58
N GLU A 82 -12.36 -3.32 -7.91
CA GLU A 82 -13.31 -3.77 -8.95
C GLU A 82 -14.76 -3.26 -8.91
N ALA A 83 -14.95 -1.94 -8.89
CA ALA A 83 -16.19 -1.36 -9.41
C ALA A 83 -16.16 -1.38 -10.95
N THR A 84 -16.64 -2.46 -11.57
CA THR A 84 -17.60 -2.46 -12.70
C THR A 84 -17.58 -3.77 -13.49
N GLU A 85 -18.26 -4.81 -12.99
CA GLU A 85 -18.98 -5.75 -13.87
C GLU A 85 -20.10 -6.55 -13.19
N VAL A 86 -20.27 -6.45 -11.86
CA VAL A 86 -21.37 -7.12 -11.13
C VAL A 86 -22.63 -6.23 -10.99
N LYS A 87 -22.51 -4.91 -11.20
CA LYS A 87 -23.61 -3.95 -11.00
C LYS A 87 -24.80 -4.12 -11.95
N LYS A 88 -24.66 -4.83 -13.08
CA LYS A 88 -25.77 -5.04 -14.03
C LYS A 88 -26.61 -6.30 -13.78
N ALA A 89 -26.14 -7.24 -12.96
CA ALA A 89 -26.84 -8.51 -12.72
C ALA A 89 -27.64 -8.53 -11.40
N VAL A 90 -27.33 -7.63 -10.46
CA VAL A 90 -27.91 -7.64 -9.10
C VAL A 90 -29.22 -6.84 -9.01
N GLU A 91 -29.47 -5.93 -9.95
CA GLU A 91 -30.66 -5.08 -9.96
C GLU A 91 -31.98 -5.85 -10.17
N LEU A 92 -31.92 -7.09 -10.66
CA LEU A 92 -33.13 -7.88 -10.93
C LEU A 92 -33.56 -8.85 -9.82
N LYS A 93 -32.77 -9.10 -8.76
CA LYS A 93 -33.02 -10.28 -7.89
C LYS A 93 -33.54 -10.06 -6.49
N ASN A 94 -33.25 -8.97 -5.79
CA ASN A 94 -33.52 -8.95 -4.35
C ASN A 94 -34.44 -7.82 -3.88
N ALA A 95 -35.52 -7.60 -4.63
CA ALA A 95 -36.74 -6.94 -4.15
C ALA A 95 -37.50 -7.81 -3.12
N SER A 96 -36.80 -8.53 -2.24
CA SER A 96 -37.39 -9.38 -1.20
C SER A 96 -36.51 -9.40 0.07
N LYS A 97 -36.73 -8.38 0.92
CA LYS A 97 -36.82 -8.45 2.39
C LYS A 97 -35.77 -9.29 3.16
N PHE A 98 -34.81 -8.63 3.83
CA PHE A 98 -34.60 -8.57 5.31
C PHE A 98 -33.18 -8.07 5.66
N ASP A 99 -33.08 -7.37 6.79
CA ASP A 99 -31.99 -6.62 7.46
C ASP A 99 -30.51 -6.80 7.08
N GLY A 100 -29.75 -5.69 7.16
CA GLY A 100 -28.28 -5.74 7.21
C GLY A 100 -27.57 -4.40 7.03
N ASP A 101 -27.51 -3.62 8.10
CA ASP A 101 -26.40 -2.68 8.41
C ASP A 101 -25.03 -3.44 8.38
N VAL A 102 -23.91 -2.71 8.26
CA VAL A 102 -22.49 -3.17 8.34
C VAL A 102 -21.85 -3.66 7.02
N VAL A 103 -20.94 -2.84 6.42
CA VAL A 103 -19.53 -3.17 6.09
C VAL A 103 -18.74 -1.87 5.77
N LEU A 104 -18.31 -1.15 6.80
CA LEU A 104 -17.13 -0.24 6.79
C LEU A 104 -16.69 -0.02 8.25
N ARG A 105 -16.41 -1.12 8.98
CA ARG A 105 -16.07 -1.03 10.42
C ARG A 105 -14.93 -1.95 10.87
N GLN A 106 -14.34 -2.77 9.99
CA GLN A 106 -13.35 -3.76 10.43
C GLN A 106 -11.88 -3.30 10.33
N ASP A 107 -11.56 -2.33 9.48
CA ASP A 107 -10.17 -1.88 9.26
C ASP A 107 -9.65 -0.90 10.33
N ASP A 108 -10.55 -0.21 11.04
CA ASP A 108 -10.17 0.77 12.05
C ASP A 108 -9.69 0.09 13.34
N GLU A 109 -10.29 -1.04 13.71
CA GLU A 109 -9.89 -1.82 14.89
C GLU A 109 -8.51 -2.46 14.71
N LEU A 110 -8.18 -2.98 13.52
CA LEU A 110 -6.86 -3.56 13.25
C LEU A 110 -5.76 -2.49 13.21
N LYS A 111 -6.05 -1.30 12.65
CA LYS A 111 -5.09 -0.18 12.66
C LYS A 111 -4.90 0.41 14.05
N LYS A 112 -5.97 0.48 14.84
CA LYS A 112 -5.91 0.91 16.24
C LYS A 112 -5.11 -0.09 17.06
N ALA A 113 -5.38 -1.39 16.93
CA ALA A 113 -4.60 -2.43 17.58
C ALA A 113 -3.11 -2.41 17.15
N LEU A 114 -2.81 -2.19 15.87
CA LEU A 114 -1.43 -2.08 15.40
C LEU A 114 -0.71 -0.85 15.99
N THR A 115 -1.41 0.27 16.11
CA THR A 115 -0.86 1.50 16.70
C THR A 115 -0.63 1.34 18.20
N ASP A 116 -1.58 0.72 18.91
CA ASP A 116 -1.48 0.43 20.35
C ASP A 116 -0.34 -0.56 20.64
N VAL A 117 -0.20 -1.62 19.84
CA VAL A 117 0.90 -2.59 19.97
C VAL A 117 2.28 -1.94 19.74
N VAL A 118 2.39 -1.04 18.77
CA VAL A 118 3.63 -0.27 18.53
C VAL A 118 3.93 0.69 19.69
N SER A 119 2.90 1.33 20.26
CA SER A 119 3.06 2.22 21.42
C SER A 119 3.53 1.46 22.66
N ILE A 120 2.89 0.33 22.97
CA ILE A 120 3.26 -0.54 24.09
C ILE A 120 4.69 -1.07 23.91
N GLY A 121 5.05 -1.48 22.68
CA GLY A 121 6.41 -1.93 22.37
C GLY A 121 7.47 -0.87 22.66
N ARG A 122 7.20 0.41 22.35
CA ARG A 122 8.11 1.52 22.66
C ARG A 122 8.27 1.72 24.17
N GLU A 123 7.19 1.69 24.94
CA GLU A 123 7.26 1.83 26.41
C GLU A 123 8.03 0.69 27.06
N LEU A 124 7.81 -0.56 26.62
CA LEU A 124 8.53 -1.74 27.13
C LEU A 124 10.04 -1.65 26.87
N VAL A 125 10.46 -1.15 25.70
CA VAL A 125 11.88 -0.95 25.39
C VAL A 125 12.51 0.11 26.30
N VAL A 126 11.77 1.16 26.64
CA VAL A 126 12.25 2.20 27.57
C VAL A 126 12.38 1.64 28.98
N VAL A 127 11.37 0.89 29.47
CA VAL A 127 11.40 0.26 30.79
C VAL A 127 12.53 -0.76 30.88
N MET A 128 12.71 -1.61 29.87
CA MET A 128 13.81 -2.59 29.83
C MET A 128 15.18 -1.91 29.91
N LYS A 129 15.38 -0.80 29.18
CA LYS A 129 16.62 0.00 29.28
C LYS A 129 16.82 0.60 30.66
N LEU A 130 15.76 1.13 31.28
CA LEU A 130 15.84 1.69 32.63
C LEU A 130 16.23 0.63 33.67
N MET A 131 15.63 -0.55 33.60
CA MET A 131 15.94 -1.67 34.50
C MET A 131 17.40 -2.11 34.38
N LEU A 132 17.96 -2.15 33.16
CA LEU A 132 19.37 -2.47 32.94
C LEU A 132 20.31 -1.40 33.52
N VAL A 133 19.98 -0.12 33.34
CA VAL A 133 20.77 0.99 33.90
C VAL A 133 20.75 0.95 35.43
N VAL A 134 19.56 0.87 36.03
CA VAL A 134 19.41 0.81 37.50
C VAL A 134 20.09 -0.45 38.06
N GLY A 135 19.92 -1.60 37.41
CA GLY A 135 20.58 -2.84 37.81
C GLY A 135 22.11 -2.73 37.75
N SER A 136 22.66 -2.14 36.68
CA SER A 136 24.12 -1.95 36.55
C SER A 136 24.69 -0.99 37.60
N ILE A 137 23.97 0.09 37.92
CA ILE A 137 24.34 1.03 38.99
C ILE A 137 24.30 0.34 40.35
N GLY A 138 23.26 -0.44 40.63
CA GLY A 138 23.12 -1.20 41.87
C GLY A 138 24.26 -2.19 42.10
N VAL A 139 24.64 -2.94 41.06
CA VAL A 139 25.78 -3.87 41.12
C VAL A 139 27.10 -3.12 41.35
N ALA A 140 27.32 -1.99 40.67
CA ALA A 140 28.53 -1.19 40.86
C ALA A 140 28.66 -0.63 42.29
N LEU A 141 27.55 -0.18 42.88
CA LEU A 141 27.51 0.28 44.27
C LEU A 141 27.83 -0.85 45.25
N LEU A 142 27.25 -2.04 45.05
CA LEU A 142 27.52 -3.20 45.91
C LEU A 142 29.00 -3.62 45.85
N VAL A 143 29.58 -3.71 44.66
CA VAL A 143 31.01 -4.03 44.50
C VAL A 143 31.89 -2.94 45.13
N GLY A 144 31.54 -1.66 44.95
CA GLY A 144 32.26 -0.55 45.56
C GLY A 144 32.24 -0.56 47.09
N ILE A 145 31.15 -1.02 47.70
CA ILE A 145 31.04 -1.22 49.16
C ILE A 145 31.89 -2.42 49.60
N MET A 146 31.92 -3.51 48.83
CA MET A 146 32.69 -4.72 49.17
C MET A 146 34.21 -4.55 48.99
N MET A 147 34.66 -3.59 48.17
CA MET A 147 36.08 -3.29 47.94
C MET A 147 36.63 -2.16 48.84
N LYS A 148 35.82 -1.68 49.79
CA LYS A 148 36.17 -0.65 50.76
C LYS A 148 36.58 -1.30 52.09
#